data_AF-A0A3S1AIF3-F1
#
_entry.id   AF-A0A3S1AIF3-F1
#
_cell.length_a   1.000
_cell.length_b   1.000
_cell.length_c   1.000
_cell.angle_alpha   90.00
_cell.angle_beta   90.00
_cell.angle_gamma   90.00
#
_symmetry.space_group_name_H-M   'P 1'
#
loop_
_entity.id
_entity.type
_entity.pdbx_description
1 polymer ?
#
loop_
_entity_poly.entity_id
_entity_poly.type
_entity_poly.pdbx_seq_one_letter_code
_entity_poly.pdbx_strand_id
1 'polypeptide(L)' 'MCSKWISLNMLMLDEKRIIMDSTQESMIKSLKNWGFEPIPRSFMDFVPFGGSFHCATLDVRRRGELQSYF' A
#
# COMPACT_ATOMS: atom_id res chain seq x y z
N MET A 1 -19.17 0.51 -3.11
CA MET A 1 -18.58 -0.84 -3.14
C MET A 1 -17.25 -0.78 -3.89
N CYS A 2 -16.14 -1.10 -3.23
CA CYS A 2 -14.85 -1.26 -3.91
C CYS A 2 -14.71 -2.64 -4.54
N SER A 3 -13.88 -2.73 -5.57
CA SER A 3 -13.49 -4.00 -6.15
C SER A 3 -12.68 -4.85 -5.17
N LYS A 4 -12.66 -6.18 -5.37
CA LYS A 4 -11.77 -7.10 -4.64
C LYS A 4 -10.28 -6.76 -4.83
N TRP A 5 -9.94 -6.00 -5.86
CA TRP A 5 -8.59 -5.50 -6.13
C TRP A 5 -8.13 -4.37 -5.18
N ILE A 6 -8.94 -3.99 -4.19
CA ILE A 6 -8.56 -3.00 -3.18
C ILE A 6 -7.30 -3.39 -2.38
N SER A 7 -6.94 -4.68 -2.41
CA SER A 7 -5.69 -5.23 -1.89
C SER A 7 -4.44 -4.58 -2.48
N LEU A 8 -4.53 -4.02 -3.69
CA LEU A 8 -3.44 -3.33 -4.38
C LEU A 8 -3.31 -1.85 -3.97
N ASN A 9 -4.27 -1.31 -3.21
CA ASN A 9 -4.29 0.09 -2.79
C ASN A 9 -3.47 0.31 -1.50
N MET A 10 -2.19 -0.05 -1.59
CA MET A 10 -1.17 0.04 -0.54
C MET A 10 -0.41 1.38 -0.58
N LEU A 11 0.25 1.74 0.52
CA LEU A 11 1.04 2.97 0.61
C LEU A 11 2.53 2.66 0.84
N MET A 12 3.39 3.12 -0.07
CA MET A 12 4.84 3.04 0.08
C MET A 12 5.35 4.14 1.02
N LEU A 13 6.09 3.77 2.07
CA LEU A 13 6.80 4.71 2.95
C LEU A 13 8.18 5.08 2.39
N ASP A 14 8.82 4.11 1.75
CA ASP A 14 10.04 4.23 0.95
C ASP A 14 10.07 3.07 -0.06
N GLU A 15 11.20 2.85 -0.71
CA GLU A 15 11.37 1.81 -1.74
C GLU A 15 11.19 0.37 -1.21
N LYS A 16 11.21 0.14 0.11
CA LYS A 16 11.08 -1.20 0.71
C LYS A 16 9.84 -1.35 1.58
N ARG A 17 9.51 -0.35 2.38
CA ARG A 17 8.46 -0.45 3.41
C ARG A 17 7.10 -0.06 2.85
N ILE A 18 6.12 -0.94 3.04
CA ILE A 18 4.80 -0.83 2.42
C ILE A 18 3.67 -1.09 3.42
N ILE A 19 2.77 -0.12 3.62
CA ILE A 19 1.59 -0.28 4.47
C ILE A 19 0.44 -0.86 3.65
N MET A 20 -0.21 -1.89 4.17
CA MET A 20 -1.32 -2.56 3.51
C MET A 20 -2.28 -3.20 4.52
N ASP A 21 -3.47 -3.59 4.04
CA ASP A 21 -4.47 -4.19 4.90
C ASP A 21 -4.05 -5.59 5.38
N SER A 22 -4.21 -5.87 6.67
CA SER A 22 -3.77 -7.11 7.29
C SER A 22 -4.47 -8.37 6.77
N THR A 23 -5.65 -8.24 6.15
CA THR A 23 -6.39 -9.38 5.59
C THR A 23 -5.82 -9.88 4.24
N GLN A 24 -4.88 -9.14 3.63
CA GLN A 24 -4.36 -9.41 2.30
C GLN A 24 -3.15 -10.35 2.31
N GLU A 25 -3.32 -11.55 2.89
CA GLU A 25 -2.22 -12.49 3.19
C GLU A 25 -1.40 -12.94 1.97
N SER A 26 -2.07 -13.23 0.84
CA SER A 26 -1.40 -13.64 -0.39
C SER A 26 -0.48 -12.55 -0.94
N MET A 27 -0.93 -11.30 -0.87
CA MET A 27 -0.15 -10.14 -1.31
C MET A 27 1.00 -9.84 -0.35
N ILE A 28 0.78 -9.96 0.96
CA ILE A 28 1.85 -9.84 1.97
C ILE A 28 2.97 -10.86 1.68
N LYS A 29 2.61 -12.12 1.37
CA LYS A 29 3.57 -13.16 1.03
C LYS A 29 4.35 -12.82 -0.24
N SER A 30 3.67 -12.38 -1.30
CA SER A 30 4.31 -11.98 -2.55
C SER A 30 5.30 -10.83 -2.36
N LEU A 31 4.90 -9.78 -1.64
CA LEU A 31 5.75 -8.62 -1.35
C LEU A 31 7.02 -9.02 -0.58
N LYS A 32 6.90 -9.89 0.42
CA LYS A 32 8.07 -10.44 1.13
C LYS A 32 9.01 -11.20 0.19
N ASN A 33 8.47 -12.04 -0.70
CA ASN A 33 9.27 -12.79 -1.67
C ASN A 33 9.98 -11.87 -2.68
N TRP A 34 9.40 -10.72 -2.98
CA TRP A 34 10.00 -9.70 -3.86
C TRP A 34 10.98 -8.77 -3.14
N GLY A 35 11.22 -8.96 -1.83
CA GLY A 35 12.20 -8.18 -1.06
C GLY A 35 11.65 -6.90 -0.42
N PHE A 36 10.33 -6.70 -0.41
CA PHE A 36 9.69 -5.62 0.34
C PHE A 36 9.51 -5.99 1.82
N GLU A 37 9.20 -4.97 2.62
CA GLU A 37 8.93 -5.04 4.06
C GLU A 37 7.47 -4.62 4.35
N PRO A 38 6.48 -5.52 4.21
CA PRO A 38 5.08 -5.20 4.47
C PRO A 38 4.81 -4.89 5.94
N ILE A 39 4.05 -3.82 6.17
CA ILE A 39 3.56 -3.35 7.46
C ILE A 39 2.03 -3.54 7.47
N PRO A 40 1.52 -4.72 7.86
CA PRO A 40 0.08 -5.00 7.85
C PRO A 40 -0.65 -4.21 8.95
N ARG A 41 -1.79 -3.60 8.60
CA ARG A 41 -2.68 -2.89 9.53
C ARG A 41 -4.14 -3.14 9.17
N SER A 42 -5.02 -3.26 10.16
CA SER A 42 -6.46 -3.40 9.89
C SER A 42 -7.03 -2.10 9.34
N PHE A 43 -7.69 -2.17 8.19
CA PHE A 43 -8.30 -1.02 7.51
C PHE A 43 -9.56 -1.38 6.69
N MET A 44 -10.06 -2.61 6.81
CA MET A 44 -11.26 -3.09 6.08
C MET A 44 -12.51 -2.25 6.36
N ASP A 45 -12.63 -1.65 7.54
CA ASP A 45 -13.76 -0.78 7.89
C ASP A 45 -13.81 0.51 7.03
N PHE A 46 -12.69 0.88 6.39
CA PHE A 46 -12.63 2.01 5.47
C PHE A 46 -13.09 1.65 4.05
N VAL A 47 -13.07 0.37 3.68
CA VAL A 47 -13.38 -0.10 2.32
C VAL A 47 -14.79 0.29 1.83
N PRO A 48 -15.85 0.30 2.67
CA PRO A 48 -17.16 0.80 2.26
C PRO A 48 -17.14 2.25 1.74
N PHE A 49 -16.19 3.08 2.20
CA PHE A 49 -16.01 4.47 1.80
C PHE A 49 -15.22 4.65 0.50
N GLY A 50 -14.83 3.57 -0.17
CA GLY A 50 -14.28 3.67 -1.53
C GLY A 50 -12.76 3.61 -1.64
N GLY A 51 -12.01 3.25 -0.59
CA GLY A 51 -10.56 3.29 -0.63
C GLY A 51 -9.83 2.37 0.36
N SER A 52 -8.51 2.43 0.32
CA SER A 52 -7.58 1.90 1.32
C SER A 52 -6.46 2.94 1.56
N PHE A 53 -5.28 2.53 2.03
CA PHE A 53 -4.22 3.42 2.47
C PHE A 53 -3.81 4.49 1.45
N HIS A 54 -3.64 4.14 0.18
CA HIS A 54 -3.29 5.14 -0.85
C HIS A 54 -4.43 6.14 -1.08
N CYS A 55 -5.69 5.68 -1.14
CA CYS A 55 -6.83 6.59 -1.29
C CYS A 55 -7.05 7.49 -0.07
N ALA A 56 -6.69 7.02 1.13
CA ALA A 56 -6.89 7.73 2.38
C ALA A 56 -5.77 8.73 2.72
N THR A 57 -4.76 8.88 1.85
CA THR A 57 -3.56 9.70 2.14
C THR A 57 -3.18 10.60 0.97
N LEU A 58 -2.42 11.64 1.27
CA LEU A 58 -1.81 12.55 0.31
C LEU A 58 -0.37 12.84 0.76
N ASP A 59 0.61 12.35 0.01
CA ASP A 59 2.03 12.43 0.29
C ASP A 59 2.63 13.78 -0.14
N VAL A 60 2.38 14.81 0.66
CA VAL A 60 2.81 16.20 0.39
C VAL A 60 4.34 16.41 0.32
N ARG A 61 5.14 15.46 0.83
CA ARG A 61 6.60 15.53 0.81
C ARG A 61 7.25 14.15 0.88
N ARG A 62 8.11 13.85 -0.09
CA ARG A 62 9.07 12.74 -0.07
C ARG A 62 10.48 13.28 -0.24
N ARG A 63 11.48 12.63 0.35
CA ARG A 63 12.89 13.04 0.22
C ARG A 63 13.46 12.46 -1.08
N GLY A 64 13.96 13.32 -1.95
CA GLY A 64 14.57 12.95 -3.23
C GLY A 64 14.71 14.16 -4.15
N GLU A 65 15.19 13.91 -5.36
CA GLU A 65 15.29 14.89 -6.45
C GLU A 65 14.46 14.40 -7.65
N LEU A 66 14.31 15.25 -8.68
CA LEU A 66 13.65 14.85 -9.93
C LEU A 66 14.59 13.94 -10.76
N GLN A 67 14.12 12.74 -11.14
CA GLN A 67 14.91 11.74 -11.87
C GLN A 67 14.11 11.09 -13.01
N SER A 68 14.79 10.40 -13.93
CA SER A 68 14.20 9.52 -14.95
C SER A 68 14.47 8.06 -14.59
N TYR A 69 13.48 7.18 -14.80
CA TYR A 69 13.52 5.76 -14.36
C TYR A 69 13.28 4.74 -15.47
N PHE A 70 13.36 5.16 -16.74
CA PHE A 70 13.23 4.32 -17.93
C PHE A 70 14.43 4.54 -18.87
#